data_AF-A0A831NZD1-F1
#
_entry.id   AF-A0A831NZD1-F1
#
_cell.length_a   1.000
_cell.length_b   1.000
_cell.length_c   1.000
_cell.angle_alpha   90.00
_cell.angle_beta   90.00
_cell.angle_gamma   90.00
#
_symmetry.space_group_name_H-M   'P 1'
#
loop_
_entity.id
_entity.type
_entity.pdbx_description
1 polymer ?
#
loop_
_entity_poly.entity_id
_entity_poly.type
_entity_poly.pdbx_seq_one_letter_code
_entity_poly.pdbx_strand_id
1 'polypeptide(L)' 'KSMTGHLLGGSGGLEAAFVALTIHHGLIPPTMNLDHPDSACDLDYVPNCARERQVGVAMSNSFGFGGTNAVIIMRQFTD' A
#
# COMPACT_ATOMS: atom_id res chain seq x y z
N LYS A 1 1.25 -6.65 0.20
CA LYS A 1 1.12 -8.10 0.51
C LYS A 1 1.02 -9.01 -0.72
N SER A 2 0.37 -8.63 -1.82
CA SER A 2 0.23 -9.49 -3.03
C SER A 2 1.52 -10.15 -3.52
N MET A 3 2.66 -9.44 -3.41
CA MET A 3 3.99 -9.96 -3.77
C MET A 3 4.80 -10.48 -2.58
N THR A 4 4.66 -9.84 -1.41
CA THR A 4 5.51 -10.09 -0.23
C THR A 4 4.95 -11.15 0.72
N GLY A 5 3.71 -11.60 0.49
CA GLY A 5 2.92 -12.33 1.50
C GLY A 5 2.59 -11.45 2.71
N HIS A 6 2.09 -12.11 3.76
CA HIS A 6 1.78 -11.49 5.04
C HIS A 6 2.87 -11.80 6.07
N LEU A 7 3.72 -10.81 6.37
CA LEU A 7 4.86 -10.94 7.27
C LEU A 7 4.50 -10.74 8.76
N LEU A 8 3.23 -10.94 9.12
CA LEU A 8 2.69 -10.64 10.47
C LEU A 8 3.12 -9.23 10.90
N GLY A 9 3.72 -9.09 12.09
CA GLY A 9 4.22 -7.83 12.63
C GLY A 9 5.27 -7.14 11.74
N GLY A 10 5.98 -7.87 10.88
CA GLY A 10 6.92 -7.29 9.91
C GLY A 10 6.24 -6.56 8.74
N SER A 11 4.94 -6.78 8.52
CA SER A 11 4.22 -6.17 7.38
C SER A 11 4.19 -4.64 7.49
N GLY A 12 3.91 -4.11 8.70
CA GLY A 12 3.72 -2.68 8.89
C GLY A 12 4.98 -1.85 8.57
N GLY A 13 6.15 -2.31 9.01
CA GLY A 13 7.42 -1.63 8.72
C GLY A 13 7.80 -1.69 7.24
N LEU A 14 7.63 -2.85 6.61
CA LEU A 14 7.91 -3.01 5.17
C LEU A 14 6.97 -2.16 4.31
N GLU A 15 5.68 -2.16 4.62
CA GLU A 15 4.67 -1.38 3.90
C GLU A 15 4.87 0.11 4.11
N ALA A 16 5.31 0.54 5.30
CA ALA A 16 5.69 1.92 5.54
C ALA A 16 6.86 2.36 4.64
N ALA A 17 7.89 1.53 4.49
CA ALA A 17 9.00 1.80 3.58
C ALA A 17 8.53 1.92 2.12
N PHE A 18 7.63 1.04 1.67
CA PHE A 18 7.06 1.13 0.31
C PHE A 18 6.22 2.40 0.10
N VAL A 19 5.47 2.86 1.10
CA VAL A 19 4.75 4.14 1.01
C VAL A 19 5.72 5.31 0.90
N ALA A 20 6.80 5.33 1.70
CA ALA A 20 7.84 6.37 1.59
C ALA A 20 8.48 6.39 0.19
N LEU A 21 8.80 5.20 -0.36
CA LEU A 21 9.35 5.07 -1.71
C LEU A 21 8.34 5.46 -2.80
N THR A 22 7.04 5.17 -2.60
CA THR A 22 5.97 5.60 -3.52
C THR A 22 5.89 7.12 -3.59
N ILE A 23 5.94 7.80 -2.45
CA ILE A 23 5.96 9.27 -2.37
C ILE A 23 7.22 9.84 -3.03
N HIS A 24 8.38 9.23 -2.77
CA HIS A 24 9.66 9.71 -3.26
C HIS A 24 9.82 9.54 -4.79
N HIS A 25 9.44 8.37 -5.33
CA HIS A 25 9.62 8.06 -6.75
C HIS A 25 8.42 8.39 -7.63
N GLY A 26 7.24 8.66 -7.05
CA GLY A 26 6.02 8.88 -7.83
C GLY A 26 5.57 7.62 -8.59
N LEU A 27 5.82 6.44 -8.03
CA LEU A 27 5.47 5.15 -8.64
C LEU A 27 4.68 4.30 -7.65
N ILE A 28 3.43 4.00 -7.99
CA ILE A 28 2.53 3.18 -7.17
C ILE A 28 2.74 1.70 -7.54
N PRO A 29 3.13 0.83 -6.60
CA PRO A 29 3.30 -0.59 -6.87
C PRO A 29 1.96 -1.28 -7.17
N PRO A 30 1.95 -2.34 -7.99
CA PRO A 30 0.72 -3.02 -8.35
C PRO A 30 0.23 -3.96 -7.25
N THR A 31 -1.07 -4.22 -7.28
CA THR A 31 -1.65 -5.43 -6.70
C THR A 31 -1.56 -6.55 -7.73
N MET A 32 -0.53 -7.40 -7.60
CA MET A 32 -0.35 -8.58 -8.46
C MET A 32 -1.42 -9.64 -8.23
N ASN A 33 -1.68 -10.44 -9.26
CA ASN A 33 -2.60 -11.59 -9.28
C ASN A 33 -4.08 -11.21 -9.14
N LEU A 34 -4.48 -10.03 -9.62
CA LEU A 34 -5.86 -9.54 -9.56
C LEU A 34 -6.55 -9.67 -10.94
N ASP A 35 -6.76 -10.90 -11.40
CA ASP A 35 -7.35 -11.19 -12.72
C ASP A 35 -8.88 -11.36 -12.69
N HIS A 36 -9.42 -11.66 -11.51
CA HIS A 36 -10.84 -11.88 -11.27
C HIS A 36 -11.32 -11.00 -10.09
N PRO A 37 -11.55 -9.69 -10.31
CA PRO A 37 -11.96 -8.78 -9.24
C PRO A 37 -13.35 -9.12 -8.71
N ASP A 38 -13.53 -8.97 -7.39
CA ASP A 38 -14.81 -9.16 -6.73
C ASP A 38 -15.70 -7.92 -6.89
N SER A 39 -16.98 -8.10 -7.20
CA SER A 39 -17.96 -7.00 -7.32
C SER A 39 -18.13 -6.14 -6.07
N ALA A 40 -17.86 -6.68 -4.88
CA ALA A 40 -17.89 -5.94 -3.62
C ALA A 40 -16.59 -5.16 -3.36
N CYS A 41 -15.53 -5.45 -4.11
CA CYS A 41 -14.26 -4.75 -4.10
C CYS A 41 -14.17 -3.89 -5.37
N ASP A 42 -14.88 -2.77 -5.38
CA ASP A 42 -15.09 -1.91 -6.57
C ASP A 42 -14.14 -0.69 -6.64
N LEU A 43 -13.15 -0.61 -5.75
CA LEU A 43 -12.15 0.46 -5.75
C LEU A 43 -11.03 0.20 -6.76
N ASP A 44 -10.18 1.20 -6.94
CA ASP A 44 -8.99 1.08 -7.78
C ASP A 44 -7.79 0.53 -6.98
N TYR A 45 -7.51 -0.75 -7.17
CA TYR A 45 -6.41 -1.46 -6.49
C TYR A 45 -5.10 -1.49 -7.28
N VAL A 46 -4.98 -0.76 -8.40
CA VAL A 46 -3.80 -0.77 -9.28
C VAL A 46 -3.41 -2.22 -9.70
N PRO A 47 -4.29 -2.93 -10.43
CA PRO A 47 -4.08 -4.35 -10.74
C PRO A 47 -2.91 -4.56 -11.70
N ASN A 48 -2.03 -5.52 -11.39
CA ASN A 48 -1.02 -6.15 -12.26
C ASN A 48 0.09 -5.26 -12.86
N CYS A 49 -0.13 -3.96 -13.05
CA CYS A 49 0.84 -3.02 -13.62
C CYS A 49 1.06 -1.83 -12.68
N ALA A 50 2.33 -1.51 -12.42
CA ALA A 50 2.67 -0.32 -11.65
C ALA A 50 2.13 0.93 -12.35
N ARG A 51 1.81 1.97 -11.56
CA ARG A 51 1.28 3.23 -12.08
C ARG A 51 2.19 4.39 -11.70
N GLU A 52 2.70 5.10 -12.70
CA GLU A 52 3.36 6.38 -12.50
C GLU A 52 2.34 7.44 -12.11
N ARG A 53 2.52 8.03 -10.93
CA ARG A 53 1.69 9.11 -10.39
C ARG A 53 2.45 9.79 -9.26
N GLN A 54 2.58 11.11 -9.30
CA GLN A 54 3.10 11.85 -8.16
C GLN A 54 2.15 11.74 -6.97
N VAL A 55 2.66 11.25 -5.84
CA VAL A 55 1.89 11.06 -4.59
C VAL A 55 2.46 11.98 -3.51
N GLY A 56 1.70 13.00 -3.13
CA GLY A 56 2.10 13.93 -2.08
C GLY A 56 1.77 13.43 -0.66
N VAL A 57 0.75 12.58 -0.51
CA VAL A 57 0.27 12.03 0.76
C VAL A 57 -0.19 10.60 0.53
N ALA A 58 0.16 9.69 1.44
CA ALA A 58 -0.28 8.30 1.40
C ALA A 58 -0.49 7.73 2.81
N MET A 59 -1.29 6.67 2.88
CA MET A 59 -1.72 5.99 4.10
C MET A 59 -1.24 4.54 4.07
N SER A 60 -0.74 4.03 5.19
CA SER A 60 -0.50 2.59 5.39
C SER A 60 -1.37 2.07 6.54
N ASN A 61 -2.16 1.05 6.24
CA ASN A 61 -3.13 0.45 7.15
C ASN A 61 -2.65 -0.92 7.66
N SER A 62 -2.79 -1.16 8.96
CA SER A 62 -2.56 -2.46 9.59
C SER A 62 -3.71 -2.79 10.53
N PHE A 63 -4.55 -3.75 10.12
CA PHE A 63 -5.67 -4.27 10.92
C PHE A 63 -5.35 -5.71 11.29
N GLY A 64 -4.79 -5.88 12.49
CA GLY A 64 -4.27 -7.15 12.98
C GLY A 64 -5.30 -7.97 13.77
N PHE A 65 -4.96 -9.25 13.97
CA PHE A 65 -5.72 -10.13 14.86
C PHE A 65 -5.81 -9.56 16.28
N GLY A 66 -6.88 -9.91 17.00
CA GLY A 66 -7.14 -9.38 18.34
C GLY A 66 -7.69 -7.94 18.34
N GLY A 67 -8.04 -7.39 17.18
CA GLY A 67 -8.64 -6.05 17.06
C GLY A 67 -7.63 -4.91 17.13
N THR A 68 -6.34 -5.19 16.95
CA THR A 68 -5.30 -4.16 16.92
C THR A 68 -5.31 -3.43 15.58
N ASN A 69 -5.82 -2.20 15.57
CA ASN A 69 -5.88 -1.35 14.39
C ASN A 69 -4.88 -0.20 14.51
N ALA A 70 -4.01 -0.06 13.52
CA ALA A 70 -3.03 1.01 13.42
C ALA A 70 -2.98 1.57 12.00
N VAL A 71 -2.88 2.90 11.90
CA VAL A 71 -2.81 3.62 10.63
C VAL A 71 -1.73 4.69 10.74
N ILE A 72 -0.90 4.80 9.70
CA ILE A 72 0.08 5.88 9.56
C ILE A 72 -0.18 6.67 8.28
N ILE A 73 0.04 7.97 8.34
CA ILE A 73 -0.03 8.89 7.20
C ILE A 73 1.37 9.44 6.98
N MET A 74 1.83 9.37 5.75
CA MET A 74 3.09 9.97 5.31
C MET A 74 2.79 11.04 4.26
N ARG A 75 3.51 12.15 4.35
CA ARG A 75 3.44 13.26 3.40
C ARG A 75 4.85 13.54 2.90
N GLN A 76 4.95 13.92 1.62
CA GLN A 76 6.19 14.42 1.03
C GLN A 76 6.75 15.56 1.88
N PHE A 77 8.03 15.45 2.24
CA PHE A 77 8.71 16.50 2.98
C PHE A 77 8.92 17.73 2.08
N THR A 78 8.65 18.91 2.64
CA THR A 78 8.85 20.22 2.02
C THR A 78 9.43 21.14 3.08
N ASP A 79 10.46 21.91 2.73
CA ASP A 79 11.06 22.92 3.61
C ASP A 79 10.09 24.07 3.97
#